data_AF-A0A9X4NER3-F1
#
_entry.id   AF-A0A9X4NER3-F1
#
_cell.length_a   1.000
_cell.length_b   1.000
_cell.length_c   1.000
_cell.angle_alpha   90.00
_cell.angle_beta   90.00
_cell.angle_gamma   90.00
#
_symmetry.space_group_name_H-M   'P 1'
#
loop_
_entity.id
_entity.type
_entity.pdbx_description
1 polymer ?
#
loop_
_entity_poly.entity_id
_entity_poly.type
_entity_poly.pdbx_seq_one_letter_code
_entity_poly.pdbx_strand_id
1 'polypeptide(L)'
;MVKKTKIILLSILAIFIGVFFNHFTYYFLLEKSDGIYKLINCLEKVTSSPYLFFSIQTYPLLLFLLGLFIGGLILILSLGTGKYRQGKEYGSATWATKGQLKPFQAKPPKIKKGETPPEEDMNIILSKDIKMSLPTHSMPFKYQRNKNILLIAGAGAGKTEMFVKPNLSQLHSSYVVTDPKGKLLHETGKMMSEHGYTIKCFNVNDFSNSNKFNPFKYIRDEVTLKRVIQCIIDATNGENSKKGEPFWDKSEELLLSSLFSMLYYNYKDEVERNPDKEIELPKLYEVSDLIRLLNRTDEETPSPLELAFEGFEEDFGSDNYAVTQFNSFKNYKGKTRSSVLAIATARFSMFDLKDIREVLDDDELDIDSWIDKKTIVYLPIPDMDTTFNFLTTMIFVLAFRTLEYKIDNIPPKNEYLHVRFILDEFANLGKIPNIKEALAVFRSREMSINIILQNLNQLRALYKDDWQSFVGNCDTIMYLSGSTEPETEKFFSERAGKETINMRKQTENRGGQGSYSINHDVLGRDLITKDEVNRLPRDECLISISSMPMYKGKKFKFNGHKRSSEWSRSSNDENWFDFKPVHKKKIVNVVEEETLKDDEYVENIYSQFND
;
A
#
# COMPACT_ATOMS: atom_id res chain seq x y z
N MET A 1 33.25 40.69 -5.77
CA MET A 1 33.68 41.86 -4.95
C MET A 1 33.90 41.51 -3.47
N VAL A 2 32.95 40.86 -2.78
CA VAL A 2 33.03 40.57 -1.32
C VAL A 2 34.33 39.91 -0.84
N LYS A 3 34.90 38.95 -1.60
CA LYS A 3 36.19 38.30 -1.22
C LYS A 3 37.38 39.27 -1.22
N LYS A 4 37.51 40.15 -2.21
CA LYS A 4 38.62 41.11 -2.27
C LYS A 4 38.53 42.14 -1.14
N THR A 5 37.34 42.67 -0.89
CA THR A 5 37.10 43.62 0.21
C THR A 5 37.36 42.99 1.58
N LYS A 6 36.95 41.73 1.79
CA LYS A 6 37.19 40.98 3.04
C LYS A 6 38.67 40.68 3.27
N ILE A 7 39.43 40.35 2.22
CA ILE A 7 40.88 40.17 2.30
C ILE A 7 41.55 41.49 2.69
N ILE A 8 41.20 42.57 2.01
CA ILE A 8 41.78 43.89 2.28
C ILE A 8 41.49 44.31 3.72
N LEU A 9 40.25 44.19 4.18
CA LEU A 9 39.85 44.55 5.54
C LEU A 9 40.58 43.73 6.62
N LEU A 10 40.66 42.41 6.45
CA LEU A 10 41.33 41.52 7.42
C LEU A 10 42.85 41.69 7.41
N SER A 11 43.46 41.94 6.25
CA SER A 11 44.89 42.26 6.16
C SER A 11 45.21 43.58 6.86
N ILE A 12 44.38 44.62 6.67
CA ILE A 12 44.53 45.91 7.37
C ILE A 12 44.38 45.72 8.88
N LEU A 13 43.40 44.94 9.33
CA LEU A 13 43.20 44.63 10.74
C LEU A 13 44.39 43.86 11.35
N ALA A 14 44.93 42.87 10.64
CA ALA A 14 46.10 42.12 11.07
C ALA A 14 47.34 43.01 11.21
N ILE A 15 47.55 43.94 10.27
CA ILE A 15 48.62 44.94 10.36
C ILE A 15 48.41 45.84 11.57
N PHE A 16 47.18 46.33 11.80
CA PHE A 16 46.88 47.21 12.94
C PHE A 16 47.11 46.51 14.28
N ILE A 17 46.67 45.25 14.42
CA ILE A 17 46.91 44.42 15.60
C ILE A 17 48.40 44.18 15.80
N GLY A 18 49.13 43.85 14.73
CA GLY A 18 50.58 43.69 14.78
C GLY A 18 51.27 44.96 15.28
N VAL A 19 50.92 46.12 14.72
CA VAL A 19 51.49 47.42 15.13
C VAL A 19 51.15 47.72 16.59
N PHE A 20 49.93 47.43 17.04
CA PHE A 20 49.55 47.56 18.44
C PHE A 20 50.44 46.71 19.36
N PHE A 21 50.68 45.43 19.03
CA PHE A 21 51.57 44.57 19.82
C PHE A 21 53.03 45.02 19.79
N ASN A 22 53.51 45.53 18.64
CA ASN A 22 54.85 46.13 18.54
C ASN A 22 54.98 47.32 19.50
N HIS A 23 54.02 48.23 19.44
CA HIS A 23 53.98 49.46 20.23
C HIS A 23 53.85 49.15 21.73
N PHE A 24 52.94 48.24 22.09
CA PHE A 24 52.77 47.75 23.45
C PHE A 24 54.05 47.13 24.00
N THR A 25 54.69 46.25 23.24
CA THR A 25 55.94 45.60 23.67
C THR A 25 57.05 46.61 23.91
N TYR A 26 57.15 47.64 23.07
CA TYR A 26 58.14 48.68 23.24
C TYR A 26 57.98 49.44 24.57
N TYR A 27 56.76 49.91 24.88
CA TYR A 27 56.51 50.60 26.15
C TYR A 27 56.62 49.65 27.35
N PHE A 28 56.22 48.39 27.19
CA PHE A 28 56.34 47.38 28.23
C PHE A 28 57.80 47.12 28.61
N LEU A 29 58.72 47.17 27.64
CA LEU A 29 60.16 47.02 27.90
C LEU A 29 60.78 48.27 28.56
N LEU A 30 60.23 49.46 28.31
CA LEU A 30 60.69 50.71 28.91
C LEU A 30 60.09 50.98 30.30
N GLU A 31 58.95 50.37 30.61
CA GLU A 31 58.23 50.58 31.86
C GLU A 31 58.95 49.92 33.04
N LYS A 32 59.36 50.74 34.01
CA LYS A 32 60.14 50.31 35.20
C LYS A 32 59.27 49.89 36.39
N SER A 33 57.95 50.06 36.30
CA SER A 33 57.02 49.58 37.34
C SER A 33 56.89 48.06 37.30
N ASP A 34 56.47 47.46 38.41
CA ASP A 34 56.34 46.01 38.57
C ASP A 34 54.88 45.56 38.66
N GLY A 35 54.65 44.28 38.35
CA GLY A 35 53.34 43.64 38.45
C GLY A 35 52.27 44.29 37.57
N ILE A 36 51.07 44.47 38.12
CA ILE A 36 49.90 44.92 37.35
C ILE A 36 50.00 46.39 36.91
N TYR A 37 50.72 47.22 37.68
CA TYR A 37 50.93 48.63 37.35
C TYR A 37 51.75 48.81 36.09
N LYS A 38 52.70 47.90 35.82
CA LYS A 38 53.46 47.86 34.56
C LYS A 38 52.54 47.73 33.36
N LEU A 39 51.55 46.85 33.47
CA LEU A 39 50.61 46.57 32.39
C LEU A 39 49.65 47.75 32.16
N ILE A 40 49.13 48.34 33.25
CA ILE A 40 48.20 49.48 33.20
C ILE A 40 48.91 50.72 32.62
N ASN A 41 50.09 51.07 33.12
CA ASN A 41 50.84 52.24 32.64
C ASN A 41 51.27 52.07 31.17
N CYS A 42 51.60 50.84 30.76
CA CYS A 42 51.90 50.54 29.37
C CYS A 42 50.68 50.72 28.48
N LEU A 43 49.50 50.23 28.89
CA LEU A 43 48.25 50.42 28.15
C LEU A 43 47.90 51.89 28.02
N GLU A 44 48.01 52.65 29.10
CA GLU A 44 47.76 54.09 29.12
C GLU A 44 48.66 54.81 28.11
N LYS A 45 49.98 54.55 28.15
CA LYS A 45 50.95 55.12 27.19
C LYS A 45 50.68 54.74 25.74
N VAL A 46 50.23 53.52 25.47
CA VAL A 46 49.86 53.07 24.13
C VAL A 46 48.62 53.81 23.64
N THR A 47 47.62 54.04 24.51
CA THR A 47 46.37 54.72 24.14
C THR A 47 46.49 56.24 24.05
N SER A 48 47.39 56.85 24.81
CA SER A 48 47.60 58.30 24.83
C SER A 48 48.57 58.79 23.74
N SER A 49 49.23 57.89 23.02
CA SER A 49 50.18 58.23 21.95
C SER A 49 49.43 58.60 20.66
N PRO A 50 49.52 59.86 20.17
CA PRO A 50 48.70 60.34 19.05
C PRO A 50 49.18 59.90 17.66
N TYR A 51 50.32 59.20 17.56
CA TYR A 51 50.91 58.77 16.28
C TYR A 51 51.10 57.25 16.22
N LEU A 52 51.05 56.72 14.99
CA LEU A 52 51.36 55.33 14.65
C LEU A 52 52.87 55.06 14.85
N PHE A 53 53.30 54.93 16.11
CA PHE A 53 54.70 54.64 16.43
C PHE A 53 55.01 53.15 16.22
N PHE A 54 56.15 52.90 15.58
CA PHE A 54 56.64 51.56 15.26
C PHE A 54 58.12 51.42 15.66
N SER A 55 58.43 50.43 16.48
CA SER A 55 59.78 50.15 16.96
C SER A 55 60.45 49.05 16.15
N ILE A 56 61.71 49.30 15.77
CA ILE A 56 62.58 48.34 15.04
C ILE A 56 63.44 47.51 16.03
N GLN A 57 63.24 47.67 17.34
CA GLN A 57 63.91 46.84 18.33
C GLN A 57 63.48 45.37 18.21
N THR A 58 64.40 44.46 18.55
CA THR A 58 64.29 43.02 18.26
C THR A 58 62.99 42.40 18.77
N TYR A 59 62.62 42.64 20.03
CA TYR A 59 61.42 42.03 20.64
C TYR A 59 60.10 42.63 20.11
N PRO A 60 59.91 43.96 20.04
CA PRO A 60 58.76 44.55 19.35
C PRO A 60 58.58 44.07 17.91
N LEU A 61 59.67 43.94 17.14
CA LEU A 61 59.62 43.51 15.75
C LEU A 61 59.23 42.02 15.62
N LEU A 62 59.71 41.16 16.52
CA LEU A 62 59.31 39.74 16.56
C LEU A 62 57.81 39.58 16.85
N LEU A 63 57.27 40.34 17.80
CA LEU A 63 55.84 40.30 18.13
C LEU A 63 54.96 40.90 17.02
N PHE A 64 55.45 41.89 16.28
CA PHE A 64 54.82 42.37 15.06
C PHE A 64 54.69 41.25 14.00
N LEU A 65 55.81 40.58 13.70
CA LEU A 65 55.86 39.50 12.70
C LEU A 65 55.01 38.30 13.12
N LEU A 66 55.00 37.97 14.41
CA LEU A 66 54.13 36.94 14.96
C LEU A 66 52.64 37.31 14.80
N GLY A 67 52.28 38.57 15.08
CA GLY A 67 50.93 39.09 14.87
C GLY A 67 50.49 39.04 13.40
N LEU A 68 51.38 39.41 12.47
CA LEU A 68 51.13 39.28 11.03
C LEU A 68 50.97 37.82 10.59
N PHE A 69 51.79 36.90 11.11
CA PHE A 69 51.69 35.48 10.82
C PHE A 69 50.35 34.90 11.29
N ILE A 70 49.94 35.19 12.54
CA ILE A 70 48.66 34.77 13.10
C ILE A 70 47.49 35.37 12.30
N GLY A 71 47.56 36.66 11.97
CA GLY A 71 46.55 37.34 11.16
C GLY A 71 46.43 36.75 9.75
N GLY A 72 47.56 36.40 9.11
CA GLY A 72 47.59 35.70 7.83
C GLY A 72 46.95 34.31 7.91
N LEU A 73 47.19 33.58 9.00
CA LEU A 73 46.60 32.26 9.23
C LEU A 73 45.08 32.36 9.42
N ILE A 74 44.59 33.34 10.19
CA ILE A 74 43.16 33.63 10.35
C ILE A 74 42.52 33.99 9.00
N LEU A 75 43.22 34.78 8.17
CA LEU A 75 42.75 35.17 6.84
C LEU A 75 42.61 33.96 5.91
N ILE A 76 43.60 33.05 5.90
CA ILE A 76 43.55 31.79 5.14
C ILE A 76 42.36 30.93 5.59
N LEU A 77 42.14 30.79 6.90
CA LEU A 77 41.00 30.03 7.44
C LEU A 77 39.65 30.71 7.12
N SER A 78 39.59 32.04 7.15
CA SER A 78 38.39 32.84 6.81
C SER A 78 38.02 32.79 5.31
N LEU A 79 38.99 32.50 4.44
CA LEU A 79 38.80 32.42 2.99
C LEU A 79 38.23 31.07 2.52
N GLY A 80 38.19 30.05 3.38
CA GLY A 80 37.52 28.77 3.13
C GLY A 80 36.00 28.91 3.08
N THR A 81 35.46 29.49 2.01
CA THR A 81 34.00 29.74 1.86
C THR A 81 33.23 28.55 1.27
N GLY A 82 33.71 27.32 1.46
CA GLY A 82 33.03 26.11 1.01
C GLY A 82 32.12 25.55 2.10
N LYS A 83 30.95 25.00 1.71
CA LYS A 83 30.18 24.11 2.59
C LYS A 83 30.84 22.72 2.52
N TYR A 84 31.82 22.47 3.36
CA TYR A 84 32.50 21.18 3.43
C TYR A 84 31.67 20.19 4.26
N ARG A 85 31.23 19.09 3.65
CA ARG A 85 30.57 17.97 4.34
C ARG A 85 31.60 16.86 4.57
N GLN A 86 32.57 17.10 5.44
CA GLN A 86 33.66 16.16 5.68
C GLN A 86 33.13 14.76 6.05
N GLY A 87 33.55 13.74 5.29
CA GLY A 87 33.12 12.35 5.42
C GLY A 87 31.72 12.04 4.88
N LYS A 88 31.06 13.00 4.20
CA LYS A 88 29.72 12.90 3.61
C LYS A 88 29.63 13.62 2.26
N GLU A 89 30.77 13.78 1.58
CA GLU A 89 30.94 14.59 0.38
C GLU A 89 30.11 14.06 -0.80
N TYR A 90 30.04 12.73 -0.95
CA TYR A 90 29.32 12.06 -2.05
C TYR A 90 27.98 11.45 -1.62
N GLY A 91 27.76 11.33 -0.31
CA GLY A 91 26.53 10.77 0.25
C GLY A 91 26.69 10.40 1.72
N SER A 92 25.56 10.36 2.43
CA SER A 92 25.49 10.06 3.87
C SER A 92 24.61 8.85 4.18
N ALA A 93 24.35 7.99 3.19
CA ALA A 93 23.60 6.77 3.40
C ALA A 93 24.36 5.85 4.36
N THR A 94 23.62 5.20 5.25
CA THR A 94 24.12 4.22 6.22
C THR A 94 23.05 3.17 6.44
N TRP A 95 23.44 1.97 6.89
CA TRP A 95 22.47 0.96 7.29
C TRP A 95 21.79 1.37 8.60
N ALA A 96 20.46 1.24 8.67
CA ALA A 96 19.74 1.39 9.92
C ALA A 96 20.13 0.27 10.89
N THR A 97 20.29 0.64 12.16
CA THR A 97 20.55 -0.29 13.24
C THR A 97 19.24 -0.81 13.83
N LYS A 98 19.28 -2.01 14.43
CA LYS A 98 18.12 -2.57 15.16
C LYS A 98 17.60 -1.60 16.24
N GLY A 99 18.52 -0.89 16.91
CA GLY A 99 18.18 0.10 17.94
C GLY A 99 17.39 1.29 17.40
N GLN A 100 17.66 1.75 16.17
CA GLN A 100 16.91 2.83 15.54
C GLN A 100 15.50 2.40 15.12
N LEU A 101 15.31 1.12 14.79
CA LEU A 101 14.02 0.59 14.32
C LEU A 101 13.16 -0.04 15.43
N LYS A 102 13.75 -0.42 16.56
CA LYS A 102 13.03 -0.95 17.73
C LYS A 102 11.86 -0.05 18.21
N PRO A 103 11.96 1.29 18.19
CA PRO A 103 10.86 2.17 18.60
C PRO A 103 9.59 2.10 17.72
N PHE A 104 9.64 1.48 16.54
CA PHE A 104 8.44 1.24 15.74
C PHE A 104 7.60 0.06 16.24
N GLN A 105 8.13 -0.75 17.15
CA GLN A 105 7.46 -1.91 17.73
C GLN A 105 6.55 -1.49 18.88
N ALA A 106 5.34 -2.01 18.93
CA ALA A 106 4.49 -1.94 20.11
C ALA A 106 5.22 -2.64 21.26
N LYS A 107 5.32 -1.97 22.39
CA LYS A 107 5.83 -2.60 23.61
C LYS A 107 4.74 -3.51 24.16
N PRO A 108 5.09 -4.67 24.72
CA PRO A 108 4.12 -5.46 25.47
C PRO A 108 3.51 -4.58 26.58
N PRO A 109 2.21 -4.70 26.85
CA PRO A 109 1.57 -3.91 27.88
C PRO A 109 2.26 -4.11 29.23
N LYS A 110 2.30 -3.05 30.04
CA LYS A 110 2.82 -3.13 31.41
C LYS A 110 1.82 -3.92 32.24
N ILE A 111 2.10 -5.19 32.45
CA ILE A 111 1.29 -6.13 33.22
C ILE A 111 1.30 -5.67 34.70
N LYS A 112 0.13 -5.45 35.31
CA LYS A 112 0.05 -5.30 36.76
C LYS A 112 0.23 -6.67 37.41
N LYS A 113 0.88 -6.72 38.59
CA LYS A 113 1.20 -7.96 39.28
C LYS A 113 -0.08 -8.81 39.49
N GLY A 114 -0.21 -9.93 38.78
CA GLY A 114 -1.38 -10.82 38.82
C GLY A 114 -2.20 -10.92 37.52
N GLU A 115 -1.94 -10.07 36.51
CA GLU A 115 -2.62 -10.14 35.20
C GLU A 115 -1.88 -11.06 34.21
N THR A 116 -2.63 -11.82 33.41
CA THR A 116 -2.08 -12.64 32.32
C THR A 116 -1.69 -11.74 31.15
N PRO A 117 -0.52 -11.92 30.50
CA PRO A 117 -0.20 -11.16 29.29
C PRO A 117 -1.29 -11.38 28.23
N PRO A 118 -1.65 -10.36 27.42
CA PRO A 118 -2.46 -10.62 26.25
C PRO A 118 -1.75 -11.60 25.33
N GLU A 119 -2.48 -12.61 24.83
CA GLU A 119 -1.93 -13.67 23.99
C GLU A 119 -1.42 -13.17 22.62
N GLU A 120 -1.88 -12.00 22.20
CA GLU A 120 -1.68 -11.43 20.88
C GLU A 120 -0.56 -10.39 20.89
N ASP A 121 0.43 -10.62 20.04
CA ASP A 121 1.49 -9.67 19.79
C ASP A 121 0.96 -8.67 18.75
N MET A 122 0.75 -7.40 19.15
CA MET A 122 0.15 -6.35 18.32
C MET A 122 1.15 -5.77 17.30
N ASN A 123 2.01 -6.62 16.74
CA ASN A 123 3.12 -6.24 15.88
C ASN A 123 3.12 -7.03 14.57
N ILE A 124 3.16 -6.30 13.46
CA ILE A 124 3.44 -6.83 12.13
C ILE A 124 4.90 -7.27 12.06
N ILE A 125 5.13 -8.52 11.64
CA ILE A 125 6.48 -9.06 11.47
C ILE A 125 7.02 -8.63 10.11
N LEU A 126 8.17 -7.93 10.11
CA LEU A 126 8.88 -7.54 8.88
C LEU A 126 10.14 -8.38 8.65
N SER A 127 10.88 -8.72 9.70
CA SER A 127 12.06 -9.59 9.64
C SER A 127 12.25 -10.32 10.96
N LYS A 128 13.36 -11.07 11.10
CA LYS A 128 13.73 -11.70 12.38
C LYS A 128 13.82 -10.69 13.53
N ASP A 129 14.32 -9.48 13.25
CA ASP A 129 14.67 -8.50 14.27
C ASP A 129 13.73 -7.28 14.28
N ILE A 130 13.05 -7.01 13.16
CA ILE A 130 12.23 -5.82 12.98
C ILE A 130 10.76 -6.21 12.90
N LYS A 131 9.97 -5.58 13.77
CA LYS A 131 8.52 -5.58 13.74
C LYS A 131 7.99 -4.15 13.65
N MET A 132 6.70 -3.99 13.37
CA MET A 132 6.02 -2.71 13.34
C MET A 132 4.70 -2.82 14.10
N SER A 133 4.47 -1.89 15.04
CA SER A 133 3.22 -1.77 15.78
C SER A 133 2.03 -1.71 14.83
N LEU A 134 0.99 -2.51 15.08
CA LEU A 134 -0.31 -2.37 14.45
C LEU A 134 -1.03 -1.09 14.95
N PRO A 135 -1.25 -0.87 16.27
CA PRO A 135 -1.87 0.36 16.73
C PRO A 135 -0.94 1.55 16.46
N THR A 136 -1.51 2.61 15.91
CA THR A 136 -0.76 3.82 15.55
C THR A 136 -0.98 4.95 16.56
N HIS A 137 -2.19 5.08 17.09
CA HIS A 137 -2.58 6.14 18.02
C HIS A 137 -1.81 6.10 19.36
N SER A 138 -1.38 4.93 19.80
CA SER A 138 -0.60 4.74 21.04
C SER A 138 0.90 5.05 20.87
N MET A 139 1.36 5.31 19.65
CA MET A 139 2.76 5.55 19.32
C MET A 139 3.05 7.04 19.18
N PRO A 140 4.25 7.53 19.58
CA PRO A 140 4.67 8.90 19.31
C PRO A 140 4.65 9.20 17.80
N PHE A 141 4.18 10.39 17.41
CA PHE A 141 3.99 10.79 16.00
C PHE A 141 5.19 10.43 15.08
N LYS A 142 6.42 10.64 15.54
CA LYS A 142 7.65 10.30 14.78
C LYS A 142 7.74 8.84 14.34
N TYR A 143 7.11 7.90 15.05
CA TYR A 143 7.10 6.46 14.79
C TYR A 143 5.79 5.96 14.18
N GLN A 144 4.81 6.84 13.97
CA GLN A 144 3.55 6.48 13.34
C GLN A 144 3.76 6.27 11.83
N ARG A 145 3.50 5.06 11.34
CA ARG A 145 3.56 4.69 9.93
C ARG A 145 2.26 4.00 9.52
N ASN A 146 1.85 4.18 8.27
CA ASN A 146 0.78 3.38 7.69
C ASN A 146 1.24 1.93 7.62
N LYS A 147 0.28 1.00 7.58
CA LYS A 147 0.59 -0.43 7.56
C LYS A 147 0.56 -1.01 6.16
N ASN A 148 0.58 -0.14 5.14
CA ASN A 148 0.71 -0.56 3.76
C ASN A 148 2.15 -1.04 3.53
N ILE A 149 2.29 -2.24 2.97
CA ILE A 149 3.58 -2.87 2.73
C ILE A 149 3.68 -3.23 1.26
N LEU A 150 4.72 -2.75 0.59
CA LEU A 150 5.12 -3.25 -0.72
C LEU A 150 6.23 -4.28 -0.53
N LEU A 151 5.94 -5.55 -0.76
CA LEU A 151 6.89 -6.64 -0.61
C LEU A 151 7.24 -7.21 -1.99
N ILE A 152 8.52 -7.13 -2.35
CA ILE A 152 9.06 -7.69 -3.58
C ILE A 152 9.93 -8.90 -3.23
N ALA A 153 9.63 -10.04 -3.84
CA ALA A 153 10.31 -11.28 -3.53
C ALA A 153 10.24 -12.22 -4.74
N GLY A 154 11.36 -12.80 -5.15
CA GLY A 154 11.36 -13.73 -6.27
C GLY A 154 10.60 -15.03 -6.00
N ALA A 155 10.43 -15.86 -7.02
CA ALA A 155 9.90 -17.20 -6.87
C ALA A 155 10.76 -18.02 -5.88
N GLY A 156 10.12 -18.69 -4.92
CA GLY A 156 10.81 -19.48 -3.90
C GLY A 156 11.60 -18.66 -2.87
N ALA A 157 11.39 -17.35 -2.78
CA ALA A 157 12.02 -16.49 -1.77
C ALA A 157 11.42 -16.62 -0.36
N GLY A 158 10.34 -17.40 -0.20
CA GLY A 158 9.66 -17.65 1.07
C GLY A 158 8.57 -16.63 1.42
N LYS A 159 7.86 -16.04 0.45
CA LYS A 159 6.83 -15.01 0.72
C LYS A 159 5.75 -15.52 1.67
N THR A 160 5.12 -16.63 1.31
CA THR A 160 4.02 -17.22 2.08
C THR A 160 4.52 -17.73 3.43
N GLU A 161 5.63 -18.46 3.44
CA GLU A 161 6.17 -19.12 4.63
C GLU A 161 6.85 -18.17 5.64
N MET A 162 7.54 -17.13 5.17
CA MET A 162 8.36 -16.24 6.01
C MET A 162 7.71 -14.87 6.24
N PHE A 163 6.64 -14.52 5.51
CA PHE A 163 5.92 -13.27 5.71
C PHE A 163 4.42 -13.48 5.96
N VAL A 164 3.69 -14.18 5.07
CA VAL A 164 2.22 -14.31 5.18
C VAL A 164 1.81 -15.12 6.42
N LYS A 165 2.22 -16.39 6.53
CA LYS A 165 1.87 -17.27 7.67
C LYS A 165 2.28 -16.69 9.03
N PRO A 166 3.51 -16.16 9.22
CA PRO A 166 3.88 -15.52 10.49
C PRO A 166 3.00 -14.33 10.85
N ASN A 167 2.58 -13.52 9.87
CA ASN A 167 1.72 -12.36 10.10
C ASN A 167 0.25 -12.74 10.37
N LEU A 168 -0.24 -13.80 9.74
CA LEU A 168 -1.54 -14.41 10.06
C LEU A 168 -1.56 -14.95 11.50
N SER A 169 -0.46 -15.57 11.91
CA SER A 169 -0.31 -16.15 13.25
C SER A 169 -0.22 -15.13 14.39
N GLN A 170 -0.17 -13.83 14.08
CA GLN A 170 -0.26 -12.77 15.08
C GLN A 170 -1.68 -12.65 15.67
N LEU A 171 -2.71 -13.00 14.89
CA LEU A 171 -4.12 -13.07 15.29
C LEU A 171 -4.73 -11.73 15.78
N HIS A 172 -4.11 -10.60 15.45
CA HIS A 172 -4.47 -9.27 15.97
C HIS A 172 -5.45 -8.47 15.08
N SER A 173 -5.87 -9.00 13.93
CA SER A 173 -6.62 -8.26 12.89
C SER A 173 -7.57 -9.18 12.15
N SER A 174 -8.59 -8.62 11.51
CA SER A 174 -9.26 -9.34 10.43
C SER A 174 -8.37 -9.36 9.19
N TYR A 175 -8.43 -10.43 8.41
CA TYR A 175 -7.53 -10.67 7.28
C TYR A 175 -8.33 -10.97 6.01
N VAL A 176 -7.88 -10.43 4.89
CA VAL A 176 -8.36 -10.78 3.56
C VAL A 176 -7.14 -11.17 2.74
N VAL A 177 -7.05 -12.43 2.31
CA VAL A 177 -5.81 -12.98 1.78
C VAL A 177 -6.04 -13.62 0.44
N THR A 178 -5.27 -13.21 -0.57
CA THR A 178 -5.23 -13.94 -1.84
C THR A 178 -4.30 -15.13 -1.74
N ASP A 179 -4.72 -16.26 -2.28
CA ASP A 179 -4.02 -17.54 -2.16
C ASP A 179 -3.91 -18.22 -3.52
N PRO A 180 -2.92 -17.85 -4.36
CA PRO A 180 -2.78 -18.40 -5.71
C PRO A 180 -2.70 -19.94 -5.75
N LYS A 181 -2.23 -20.56 -4.66
CA LYS A 181 -2.03 -22.02 -4.58
C LYS A 181 -3.18 -22.74 -3.90
N GLY A 182 -4.14 -22.02 -3.33
CA GLY A 182 -5.24 -22.57 -2.53
C GLY A 182 -4.80 -23.36 -1.29
N LYS A 183 -3.53 -23.26 -0.86
CA LYS A 183 -3.00 -24.05 0.27
C LYS A 183 -3.13 -23.35 1.60
N LEU A 184 -3.14 -22.03 1.61
CA LEU A 184 -3.07 -21.24 2.83
C LEU A 184 -4.31 -21.44 3.71
N LEU A 185 -5.48 -21.59 3.09
CA LEU A 185 -6.73 -21.96 3.78
C LEU A 185 -6.56 -23.26 4.56
N HIS A 186 -6.08 -24.30 3.89
CA HIS A 186 -5.90 -25.61 4.50
C HIS A 186 -4.79 -25.61 5.58
N GLU A 187 -3.73 -24.85 5.35
CA GLU A 187 -2.55 -24.82 6.23
C GLU A 187 -2.76 -23.98 7.50
N THR A 188 -3.65 -22.97 7.46
CA THR A 188 -3.84 -22.01 8.57
C THR A 188 -5.27 -21.93 9.09
N GLY A 189 -6.24 -22.54 8.41
CA GLY A 189 -7.66 -22.45 8.76
C GLY A 189 -7.98 -23.00 10.15
N LYS A 190 -7.40 -24.15 10.54
CA LYS A 190 -7.64 -24.73 11.87
C LYS A 190 -7.15 -23.80 12.99
N MET A 191 -5.92 -23.29 12.86
CA MET A 191 -5.35 -22.28 13.78
C MET A 191 -6.29 -21.07 13.92
N MET A 192 -6.80 -20.55 12.80
CA MET A 192 -7.72 -19.41 12.80
C MET A 192 -9.04 -19.75 13.51
N SER A 193 -9.63 -20.90 13.20
CA SER A 193 -10.89 -21.38 13.81
C SER A 193 -10.76 -21.53 15.32
N GLU A 194 -9.68 -22.17 15.80
CA GLU A 194 -9.42 -22.40 17.23
C GLU A 194 -9.23 -21.09 18.01
N HIS A 195 -8.79 -20.03 17.33
CA HIS A 195 -8.63 -18.69 17.90
C HIS A 195 -9.83 -17.76 17.62
N GLY A 196 -11.00 -18.34 17.32
CA GLY A 196 -12.27 -17.61 17.25
C GLY A 196 -12.47 -16.77 15.98
N TYR A 197 -11.72 -17.03 14.91
CA TYR A 197 -11.97 -16.37 13.63
C TYR A 197 -13.19 -16.98 12.94
N THR A 198 -14.04 -16.12 12.39
CA THR A 198 -14.97 -16.52 11.35
C THR A 198 -14.18 -16.75 10.06
N ILE A 199 -14.19 -17.97 9.54
CA ILE A 199 -13.49 -18.33 8.30
C ILE A 199 -14.46 -18.18 7.14
N LYS A 200 -14.05 -17.42 6.13
CA LYS A 200 -14.73 -17.27 4.85
C LYS A 200 -13.80 -17.68 3.73
N CYS A 201 -14.35 -18.23 2.65
CA CYS A 201 -13.60 -18.57 1.45
C CYS A 201 -14.40 -18.14 0.22
N PHE A 202 -13.77 -17.49 -0.75
CA PHE A 202 -14.36 -17.31 -2.08
C PHE A 202 -13.34 -17.81 -3.10
N ASN A 203 -13.52 -19.04 -3.53
CA ASN A 203 -12.61 -19.81 -4.35
C ASN A 203 -13.09 -19.82 -5.81
N VAL A 204 -12.45 -19.00 -6.64
CA VAL A 204 -12.78 -18.93 -8.07
C VAL A 204 -12.19 -20.09 -8.89
N ASN A 205 -11.36 -20.96 -8.28
CA ASN A 205 -10.95 -22.24 -8.89
C ASN A 205 -12.00 -23.34 -8.70
N ASP A 206 -12.78 -23.26 -7.62
CA ASP A 206 -13.79 -24.25 -7.25
C ASP A 206 -14.90 -23.57 -6.45
N PHE A 207 -15.96 -23.18 -7.16
CA PHE A 207 -17.11 -22.49 -6.57
C PHE A 207 -17.88 -23.36 -5.57
N SER A 208 -17.79 -24.70 -5.67
CA SER A 208 -18.45 -25.60 -4.70
C SER A 208 -17.87 -25.45 -3.29
N ASN A 209 -16.61 -25.00 -3.19
CA ASN A 209 -15.92 -24.76 -1.93
C ASN A 209 -15.82 -23.25 -1.60
N SER A 210 -16.87 -22.50 -1.94
CA SER A 210 -16.96 -21.05 -1.73
C SER A 210 -18.17 -20.68 -0.91
N ASN A 211 -18.02 -19.65 -0.08
CA ASN A 211 -19.15 -18.88 0.43
C ASN A 211 -19.84 -18.12 -0.69
N LYS A 212 -21.14 -17.92 -0.54
CA LYS A 212 -21.91 -17.10 -1.47
C LYS A 212 -21.59 -15.61 -1.33
N PHE A 213 -21.70 -14.87 -2.43
CA PHE A 213 -21.43 -13.44 -2.52
C PHE A 213 -22.50 -12.75 -3.37
N ASN A 214 -23.25 -11.82 -2.77
CA ASN A 214 -24.18 -10.98 -3.51
C ASN A 214 -23.69 -9.51 -3.53
N PRO A 215 -23.25 -8.98 -4.68
CA PRO A 215 -22.84 -7.59 -4.83
C PRO A 215 -23.89 -6.56 -4.42
N PHE A 216 -25.18 -6.82 -4.68
CA PHE A 216 -26.26 -5.87 -4.40
C PHE A 216 -26.42 -5.56 -2.90
N LYS A 217 -26.02 -6.49 -2.01
CA LYS A 217 -25.97 -6.23 -0.55
C LYS A 217 -25.11 -5.01 -0.19
N TYR A 218 -24.10 -4.72 -1.01
CA TYR A 218 -23.08 -3.71 -0.72
C TYR A 218 -23.22 -2.43 -1.55
N ILE A 219 -24.14 -2.42 -2.52
CA ILE A 219 -24.46 -1.24 -3.33
C ILE A 219 -25.39 -0.32 -2.53
N ARG A 220 -24.94 0.92 -2.32
CA ARG A 220 -25.69 1.95 -1.57
C ARG A 220 -26.09 3.15 -2.41
N ASP A 221 -25.52 3.26 -3.60
CA ASP A 221 -25.64 4.41 -4.49
C ASP A 221 -25.18 4.05 -5.90
N GLU A 222 -25.53 4.91 -6.85
CA GLU A 222 -25.28 4.78 -8.29
C GLU A 222 -23.78 4.84 -8.61
N VAL A 223 -22.98 5.53 -7.78
CA VAL A 223 -21.52 5.59 -7.95
C VAL A 223 -20.89 4.23 -7.68
N THR A 224 -21.38 3.50 -6.67
CA THR A 224 -20.97 2.12 -6.37
C THR A 224 -21.40 1.17 -7.47
N LEU A 225 -22.65 1.29 -7.90
CA LEU A 225 -23.24 0.49 -8.96
C LEU A 225 -22.43 0.62 -10.25
N LYS A 226 -22.11 1.84 -10.65
CA LYS A 226 -21.25 2.13 -11.81
C LYS A 226 -19.86 1.50 -11.69
N ARG A 227 -19.28 1.42 -10.49
CA ARG A 227 -17.98 0.76 -10.26
C ARG A 227 -18.07 -0.76 -10.42
N VAL A 228 -19.18 -1.36 -10.00
CA VAL A 228 -19.45 -2.79 -10.22
C VAL A 228 -19.55 -3.07 -11.73
N ILE A 229 -20.30 -2.24 -12.47
CA ILE A 229 -20.41 -2.35 -13.92
C ILE A 229 -19.03 -2.22 -14.59
N GLN A 230 -18.25 -1.19 -14.22
CA GLN A 230 -16.91 -1.00 -14.77
C GLN A 230 -16.00 -2.20 -14.47
N CYS A 231 -16.11 -2.79 -13.28
CA CYS A 231 -15.35 -3.99 -12.92
C CYS A 231 -15.67 -5.16 -13.85
N ILE A 232 -16.94 -5.33 -14.25
CA ILE A 232 -17.37 -6.38 -15.18
C ILE A 232 -16.89 -6.09 -16.60
N ILE A 233 -17.04 -4.85 -17.08
CA ILE A 233 -16.59 -4.42 -18.41
C ILE A 233 -15.07 -4.57 -18.54
N ASP A 234 -14.31 -4.06 -17.58
CA ASP A 234 -12.83 -4.07 -17.60
C ASP A 234 -12.27 -5.50 -17.61
N ALA A 235 -12.94 -6.43 -16.94
CA ALA A 235 -12.50 -7.82 -16.84
C ALA A 235 -12.58 -8.58 -18.16
N THR A 236 -13.55 -8.22 -18.98
CA THR A 236 -13.92 -8.97 -20.17
C THR A 236 -13.46 -8.24 -21.46
N ASN A 237 -13.02 -6.99 -21.32
CA ASN A 237 -12.18 -6.30 -22.30
C ASN A 237 -10.72 -6.81 -22.21
N GLY A 238 -10.38 -7.86 -22.97
CA GLY A 238 -9.05 -8.51 -22.92
C GLY A 238 -7.86 -7.55 -23.16
N GLU A 239 -6.67 -7.91 -22.64
CA GLU A 239 -5.45 -7.08 -22.64
C GLU A 239 -4.99 -6.60 -24.04
N ASN A 240 -5.36 -7.34 -25.08
CA ASN A 240 -5.05 -7.06 -26.49
C ASN A 240 -6.24 -6.60 -27.33
N SER A 241 -7.42 -6.39 -26.71
CA SER A 241 -8.43 -5.59 -27.38
C SER A 241 -7.81 -4.19 -27.52
N LYS A 242 -7.59 -3.73 -28.76
CA LYS A 242 -7.53 -2.28 -28.99
C LYS A 242 -8.71 -1.76 -28.22
N LYS A 243 -8.48 -1.02 -27.10
CA LYS A 243 -9.52 -0.45 -26.21
C LYS A 243 -10.79 -0.40 -27.03
N GLY A 244 -11.76 -1.29 -26.74
CA GLY A 244 -12.99 -1.39 -27.53
C GLY A 244 -13.43 0.02 -27.87
N GLU A 245 -13.71 0.32 -29.16
CA GLU A 245 -13.86 1.70 -29.60
C GLU A 245 -14.70 2.42 -28.54
N PRO A 246 -14.23 3.53 -27.93
CA PRO A 246 -14.83 4.08 -26.71
C PRO A 246 -16.34 4.32 -26.78
N PHE A 247 -16.89 4.32 -27.99
CA PHE A 247 -18.30 4.20 -28.30
C PHE A 247 -18.97 2.94 -27.74
N TRP A 248 -18.49 1.73 -28.04
CA TRP A 248 -19.14 0.47 -27.65
C TRP A 248 -19.16 0.27 -26.14
N ASP A 249 -18.03 0.53 -25.46
CA ASP A 249 -17.96 0.46 -23.99
C ASP A 249 -18.99 1.42 -23.36
N LYS A 250 -19.11 2.65 -23.87
CA LYS A 250 -20.09 3.62 -23.38
C LYS A 250 -21.53 3.24 -23.69
N SER A 251 -21.79 2.71 -24.88
CA SER A 251 -23.14 2.27 -25.28
C SER A 251 -23.61 1.07 -24.45
N GLU A 252 -22.72 0.13 -24.16
CA GLU A 252 -22.99 -0.97 -23.25
C GLU A 252 -23.18 -0.49 -21.81
N GLU A 253 -22.33 0.45 -21.35
CA GLU A 253 -22.44 1.04 -20.02
C GLU A 253 -23.81 1.71 -19.80
N LEU A 254 -24.38 2.38 -20.80
CA LEU A 254 -25.76 2.93 -20.73
C LEU A 254 -26.79 1.83 -20.45
N LEU A 255 -26.73 0.74 -21.24
CA LEU A 255 -27.63 -0.40 -21.06
C LEU A 255 -27.46 -1.02 -19.68
N LEU A 256 -26.25 -1.41 -19.30
CA LEU A 256 -26.00 -2.06 -18.01
C LEU A 256 -26.36 -1.14 -16.84
N SER A 257 -26.07 0.15 -16.93
CA SER A 257 -26.44 1.12 -15.87
C SER A 257 -27.95 1.19 -15.69
N SER A 258 -28.73 1.15 -16.77
CA SER A 258 -30.19 1.09 -16.67
C SER A 258 -30.69 -0.19 -15.99
N LEU A 259 -30.18 -1.36 -16.38
CA LEU A 259 -30.64 -2.65 -15.86
C LEU A 259 -30.31 -2.83 -14.38
N PHE A 260 -29.05 -2.55 -14.00
CA PHE A 260 -28.65 -2.62 -12.59
C PHE A 260 -29.42 -1.62 -11.75
N SER A 261 -29.66 -0.40 -12.26
CA SER A 261 -30.38 0.63 -11.51
C SER A 261 -31.86 0.29 -11.37
N MET A 262 -32.49 -0.30 -12.39
CA MET A 262 -33.87 -0.78 -12.31
C MET A 262 -34.02 -1.84 -11.20
N LEU A 263 -33.12 -2.84 -11.16
CA LEU A 263 -33.09 -3.84 -10.09
C LEU A 263 -32.88 -3.20 -8.71
N TYR A 264 -31.95 -2.24 -8.62
CA TYR A 264 -31.63 -1.55 -7.37
C TYR A 264 -32.81 -0.72 -6.84
N TYR A 265 -33.46 0.09 -7.69
CA TYR A 265 -34.58 0.93 -7.28
C TYR A 265 -35.83 0.13 -6.96
N ASN A 266 -36.17 -0.91 -7.75
CA ASN A 266 -37.28 -1.81 -7.42
C ASN A 266 -37.09 -2.46 -6.06
N TYR A 267 -35.89 -2.96 -5.76
CA TYR A 267 -35.59 -3.51 -4.44
C TYR A 267 -35.73 -2.47 -3.33
N LYS A 268 -35.21 -1.25 -3.54
CA LYS A 268 -35.30 -0.17 -2.54
C LYS A 268 -36.75 0.23 -2.25
N ASP A 269 -37.55 0.41 -3.29
CA ASP A 269 -38.96 0.72 -3.16
C ASP A 269 -39.74 -0.42 -2.49
N GLU A 270 -39.47 -1.69 -2.82
CA GLU A 270 -40.14 -2.82 -2.16
C GLU A 270 -39.81 -2.91 -0.66
N VAL A 271 -38.55 -2.65 -0.29
CA VAL A 271 -38.10 -2.56 1.12
C VAL A 271 -38.77 -1.38 1.85
N GLU A 272 -38.91 -0.24 1.19
CA GLU A 272 -39.57 0.94 1.77
C GLU A 272 -41.07 0.75 1.94
N ARG A 273 -41.74 0.11 0.97
CA ARG A 273 -43.17 -0.20 1.01
C ARG A 273 -43.51 -1.32 1.99
N ASN A 274 -42.59 -2.26 2.22
CA ASN A 274 -42.82 -3.46 3.04
C ASN A 274 -41.73 -3.64 4.12
N PRO A 275 -41.60 -2.72 5.09
CA PRO A 275 -40.50 -2.74 6.07
C PRO A 275 -40.47 -3.99 6.97
N ASP A 276 -41.62 -4.65 7.14
CA ASP A 276 -41.75 -5.85 7.98
C ASP A 276 -41.50 -7.16 7.22
N LYS A 277 -41.34 -7.11 5.88
CA LYS A 277 -41.14 -8.28 5.03
C LYS A 277 -39.66 -8.41 4.66
N GLU A 278 -39.13 -9.63 4.75
CA GLU A 278 -37.81 -9.93 4.20
C GLU A 278 -37.91 -9.94 2.67
N ILE A 279 -37.35 -8.91 2.03
CA ILE A 279 -37.29 -8.79 0.58
C ILE A 279 -36.00 -9.44 0.08
N GLU A 280 -36.10 -10.31 -0.92
CA GLU A 280 -34.94 -10.96 -1.52
C GLU A 280 -34.09 -9.91 -2.27
N LEU A 281 -32.78 -9.96 -2.06
CA LEU A 281 -31.84 -9.08 -2.77
C LEU A 281 -31.83 -9.41 -4.26
N PRO A 282 -31.71 -8.40 -5.14
CA PRO A 282 -31.45 -8.64 -6.56
C PRO A 282 -30.16 -9.43 -6.74
N LYS A 283 -30.11 -10.22 -7.80
CA LYS A 283 -28.98 -11.13 -8.06
C LYS A 283 -28.27 -10.72 -9.32
N LEU A 284 -26.94 -10.83 -9.31
CA LEU A 284 -26.12 -10.36 -10.42
C LEU A 284 -26.49 -11.02 -11.76
N TYR A 285 -26.87 -12.30 -11.73
CA TYR A 285 -27.27 -13.05 -12.93
C TYR A 285 -28.64 -12.63 -13.48
N GLU A 286 -29.50 -11.96 -12.72
CA GLU A 286 -30.79 -11.44 -13.21
C GLU A 286 -30.59 -10.41 -14.31
N VAL A 287 -29.45 -9.70 -14.32
CA VAL A 287 -29.07 -8.81 -15.42
C VAL A 287 -28.95 -9.59 -16.74
N SER A 288 -28.41 -10.81 -16.72
CA SER A 288 -28.36 -11.68 -17.91
C SER A 288 -29.77 -12.04 -18.40
N ASP A 289 -30.67 -12.31 -17.46
CA ASP A 289 -32.06 -12.67 -17.77
C ASP A 289 -32.84 -11.46 -18.32
N LEU A 290 -32.63 -10.27 -17.77
CA LEU A 290 -33.17 -9.00 -18.30
C LEU A 290 -32.64 -8.72 -19.72
N ILE A 291 -31.34 -8.89 -19.98
CA ILE A 291 -30.76 -8.71 -21.32
C ILE A 291 -31.48 -9.59 -22.36
N ARG A 292 -31.87 -10.82 -22.01
CA ARG A 292 -32.63 -11.68 -22.92
C ARG A 292 -34.03 -11.18 -23.22
N LEU A 293 -34.66 -10.49 -22.26
CA LEU A 293 -35.98 -9.87 -22.42
C LEU A 293 -35.98 -8.61 -23.31
N LEU A 294 -34.81 -8.14 -23.78
CA LEU A 294 -34.70 -7.03 -24.75
C LEU A 294 -34.74 -7.47 -26.22
N ASN A 295 -34.74 -8.78 -26.46
CA ASN A 295 -34.93 -9.31 -27.81
C ASN A 295 -36.34 -8.99 -28.29
N ARG A 296 -36.45 -8.40 -29.48
CA ARG A 296 -37.72 -8.10 -30.12
C ARG A 296 -38.04 -9.16 -31.18
N THR A 297 -39.33 -9.43 -31.38
CA THR A 297 -39.83 -10.28 -32.48
C THR A 297 -39.72 -9.57 -33.83
N ASP A 298 -39.96 -8.26 -33.84
CA ASP A 298 -39.91 -7.37 -35.01
C ASP A 298 -39.52 -5.94 -34.55
N GLU A 299 -39.20 -5.04 -35.48
CA GLU A 299 -38.71 -3.69 -35.12
C GLU A 299 -39.77 -2.79 -34.48
N GLU A 300 -41.06 -2.99 -34.77
CA GLU A 300 -42.16 -2.12 -34.35
C GLU A 300 -42.73 -2.52 -32.98
N THR A 301 -42.65 -3.80 -32.63
CA THR A 301 -43.14 -4.30 -31.34
C THR A 301 -42.11 -4.07 -30.22
N PRO A 302 -42.46 -3.37 -29.12
CA PRO A 302 -41.58 -3.25 -27.97
C PRO A 302 -41.33 -4.62 -27.33
N SER A 303 -40.10 -4.83 -26.88
CA SER A 303 -39.72 -6.04 -26.13
C SER A 303 -40.34 -6.05 -24.73
N PRO A 304 -40.48 -7.23 -24.08
CA PRO A 304 -41.00 -7.32 -22.71
C PRO A 304 -40.29 -6.40 -21.72
N LEU A 305 -38.96 -6.25 -21.86
CA LEU A 305 -38.23 -5.33 -20.99
C LEU A 305 -38.51 -3.85 -21.29
N GLU A 306 -38.79 -3.49 -22.54
CA GLU A 306 -39.16 -2.11 -22.89
C GLU A 306 -40.51 -1.73 -22.28
N LEU A 307 -41.49 -2.64 -22.30
CA LEU A 307 -42.77 -2.47 -21.61
C LEU A 307 -42.59 -2.39 -20.08
N ALA A 308 -41.71 -3.22 -19.51
CA ALA A 308 -41.39 -3.15 -18.09
C ALA A 308 -40.74 -1.81 -17.70
N PHE A 309 -39.89 -1.23 -18.56
CA PHE A 309 -39.34 0.11 -18.35
C PHE A 309 -40.38 1.22 -18.50
N GLU A 310 -41.40 1.05 -19.35
CA GLU A 310 -42.51 2.00 -19.43
C GLU A 310 -43.30 2.02 -18.12
N GLY A 311 -43.63 0.86 -17.56
CA GLY A 311 -44.24 0.79 -16.21
C GLY A 311 -43.32 1.33 -15.10
N PHE A 312 -42.03 1.02 -15.16
CA PHE A 312 -41.04 1.58 -14.22
C PHE A 312 -40.96 3.11 -14.33
N GLU A 313 -41.06 3.68 -15.53
CA GLU A 313 -41.09 5.13 -15.73
C GLU A 313 -42.36 5.78 -15.16
N GLU A 314 -43.51 5.09 -15.24
CA GLU A 314 -44.74 5.54 -14.57
C GLU A 314 -44.61 5.57 -13.05
N ASP A 315 -43.95 4.55 -12.47
CA ASP A 315 -43.77 4.42 -11.02
C ASP A 315 -42.69 5.33 -10.43
N PHE A 316 -41.55 5.48 -11.13
CA PHE A 316 -40.36 6.16 -10.60
C PHE A 316 -40.05 7.51 -11.27
N GLY A 317 -40.77 7.87 -12.33
CA GLY A 317 -40.61 9.13 -13.06
C GLY A 317 -39.50 9.12 -14.13
N SER A 318 -39.67 9.96 -15.15
CA SER A 318 -38.75 10.07 -16.29
C SER A 318 -37.35 10.58 -15.94
N ASP A 319 -37.21 11.30 -14.81
CA ASP A 319 -35.94 11.83 -14.32
C ASP A 319 -35.12 10.82 -13.50
N ASN A 320 -35.69 9.64 -13.20
CA ASN A 320 -34.96 8.55 -12.56
C ASN A 320 -33.73 8.15 -13.39
N TYR A 321 -32.63 7.83 -12.70
CA TYR A 321 -31.37 7.48 -13.35
C TYR A 321 -31.52 6.26 -14.28
N ALA A 322 -32.22 5.21 -13.85
CA ALA A 322 -32.44 4.00 -14.66
C ALA A 322 -33.16 4.32 -15.97
N VAL A 323 -34.24 5.11 -15.90
CA VAL A 323 -35.05 5.54 -17.04
C VAL A 323 -34.22 6.42 -17.99
N THR A 324 -33.49 7.40 -17.44
CA THR A 324 -32.65 8.29 -18.25
C THR A 324 -31.57 7.53 -19.03
N GLN A 325 -30.92 6.55 -18.39
CA GLN A 325 -29.92 5.70 -19.06
C GLN A 325 -30.59 4.80 -20.12
N PHE A 326 -31.76 4.23 -19.81
CA PHE A 326 -32.49 3.36 -20.73
C PHE A 326 -32.98 4.12 -21.97
N ASN A 327 -33.56 5.31 -21.79
CA ASN A 327 -33.99 6.17 -22.89
C ASN A 327 -32.80 6.60 -23.77
N SER A 328 -31.63 6.81 -23.17
CA SER A 328 -30.39 7.06 -23.92
C SER A 328 -29.98 5.84 -24.77
N PHE A 329 -30.14 4.63 -24.26
CA PHE A 329 -29.93 3.38 -25.01
C PHE A 329 -31.00 3.15 -26.10
N LYS A 330 -32.28 3.43 -25.82
CA LYS A 330 -33.43 3.31 -26.75
C LYS A 330 -33.26 4.17 -28.01
N ASN A 331 -32.46 5.23 -27.94
CA ASN A 331 -32.10 6.05 -29.10
C ASN A 331 -31.27 5.29 -30.16
N TYR A 332 -30.60 4.20 -29.80
CA TYR A 332 -29.93 3.34 -30.77
C TYR A 332 -30.95 2.54 -31.57
N LYS A 333 -30.82 2.57 -32.91
CA LYS A 333 -31.73 1.87 -33.84
C LYS A 333 -30.98 0.85 -34.70
N GLY A 334 -31.73 -0.10 -35.26
CA GLY A 334 -31.25 -1.12 -36.20
C GLY A 334 -30.00 -1.83 -35.71
N LYS A 335 -28.99 -1.93 -36.59
CA LYS A 335 -27.75 -2.67 -36.33
C LYS A 335 -26.99 -2.23 -35.07
N THR A 336 -27.01 -0.95 -34.71
CA THR A 336 -26.29 -0.46 -33.52
C THR A 336 -26.89 -1.03 -32.24
N ARG A 337 -28.23 -1.06 -32.12
CA ARG A 337 -28.93 -1.66 -30.97
C ARG A 337 -28.59 -3.14 -30.86
N SER A 338 -28.68 -3.87 -31.99
CA SER A 338 -28.35 -5.29 -32.04
C SER A 338 -26.90 -5.57 -31.65
N SER A 339 -25.95 -4.73 -32.08
CA SER A 339 -24.54 -4.87 -31.70
C SER A 339 -24.31 -4.66 -30.21
N VAL A 340 -24.90 -3.63 -29.61
CA VAL A 340 -24.77 -3.39 -28.16
C VAL A 340 -25.36 -4.55 -27.36
N LEU A 341 -26.53 -5.05 -27.77
CA LEU A 341 -27.17 -6.21 -27.13
C LEU A 341 -26.32 -7.47 -27.26
N ALA A 342 -25.71 -7.72 -28.41
CA ALA A 342 -24.83 -8.86 -28.63
C ALA A 342 -23.57 -8.80 -27.74
N ILE A 343 -22.97 -7.61 -27.57
CA ILE A 343 -21.83 -7.40 -26.68
C ILE A 343 -22.23 -7.70 -25.22
N ALA A 344 -23.33 -7.11 -24.76
CA ALA A 344 -23.83 -7.33 -23.40
C ALA A 344 -24.19 -8.80 -23.13
N THR A 345 -24.86 -9.45 -24.10
CA THR A 345 -25.21 -10.88 -24.02
C THR A 345 -23.97 -11.76 -23.93
N ALA A 346 -22.96 -11.51 -24.78
CA ALA A 346 -21.71 -12.27 -24.75
C ALA A 346 -21.00 -12.12 -23.40
N ARG A 347 -20.94 -10.89 -22.87
CA ARG A 347 -20.30 -10.57 -21.58
C ARG A 347 -21.01 -11.23 -20.39
N PHE A 348 -22.34 -11.29 -20.41
CA PHE A 348 -23.12 -11.85 -19.32
C PHE A 348 -23.39 -13.36 -19.44
N SER A 349 -23.06 -13.99 -20.57
CA SER A 349 -23.23 -15.44 -20.77
C SER A 349 -22.57 -16.31 -19.70
N MET A 350 -21.46 -15.86 -19.09
CA MET A 350 -20.79 -16.61 -18.01
C MET A 350 -21.63 -16.71 -16.72
N PHE A 351 -22.58 -15.79 -16.51
CA PHE A 351 -23.51 -15.86 -15.38
C PHE A 351 -24.64 -16.87 -15.58
N ASP A 352 -24.66 -17.57 -16.71
CA ASP A 352 -25.59 -18.68 -16.96
C ASP A 352 -25.06 -20.02 -16.44
N LEU A 353 -23.77 -20.07 -16.10
CA LEU A 353 -23.17 -21.23 -15.45
C LEU A 353 -23.84 -21.45 -14.09
N LYS A 354 -24.31 -22.68 -13.87
CA LYS A 354 -25.01 -23.07 -12.63
C LYS A 354 -24.21 -22.72 -11.38
N ASP A 355 -22.92 -23.05 -11.37
CA ASP A 355 -22.04 -22.81 -10.23
C ASP A 355 -21.88 -21.30 -9.92
N ILE A 356 -21.86 -20.46 -10.97
CA ILE A 356 -21.82 -19.01 -10.82
C ILE A 356 -23.15 -18.47 -10.28
N ARG A 357 -24.28 -18.98 -10.75
CA ARG A 357 -25.59 -18.59 -10.19
C ARG A 357 -25.71 -18.98 -8.72
N GLU A 358 -25.30 -20.19 -8.37
CA GLU A 358 -25.35 -20.69 -6.99
C GLU A 358 -24.47 -19.87 -6.04
N VAL A 359 -23.25 -19.53 -6.44
CA VAL A 359 -22.34 -18.72 -5.60
C VAL A 359 -22.79 -17.26 -5.49
N LEU A 360 -23.59 -16.76 -6.43
CA LEU A 360 -24.12 -15.38 -6.44
C LEU A 360 -25.56 -15.25 -5.93
N ASP A 361 -26.19 -16.35 -5.48
CA ASP A 361 -27.61 -16.39 -5.08
C ASP A 361 -27.89 -15.73 -3.71
N ASP A 362 -26.90 -15.64 -2.83
CA ASP A 362 -27.01 -15.05 -1.49
C ASP A 362 -25.67 -14.41 -1.08
N ASP A 363 -25.61 -13.75 0.07
CA ASP A 363 -24.37 -13.26 0.66
C ASP A 363 -24.04 -13.95 1.99
N GLU A 364 -22.87 -14.57 2.00
CA GLU A 364 -22.25 -15.19 3.17
C GLU A 364 -20.90 -14.57 3.51
N LEU A 365 -20.34 -13.71 2.66
CA LEU A 365 -19.08 -13.01 2.97
C LEU A 365 -19.24 -12.01 4.11
N ASP A 366 -20.43 -11.43 4.27
CA ASP A 366 -20.79 -10.59 5.41
C ASP A 366 -19.76 -9.48 5.65
N ILE A 367 -19.41 -8.76 4.58
CA ILE A 367 -18.23 -7.88 4.54
C ILE A 367 -18.27 -6.80 5.61
N ASP A 368 -19.45 -6.26 5.91
CA ASP A 368 -19.64 -5.26 6.93
C ASP A 368 -19.22 -5.76 8.33
N SER A 369 -19.29 -7.07 8.61
CA SER A 369 -18.91 -7.64 9.89
C SER A 369 -17.40 -7.73 10.12
N TRP A 370 -16.57 -7.55 9.08
CA TRP A 370 -15.12 -7.79 9.16
C TRP A 370 -14.39 -6.86 10.14
N ILE A 371 -14.99 -5.72 10.47
CA ILE A 371 -14.46 -4.77 11.47
C ILE A 371 -15.01 -5.02 12.89
N ASP A 372 -16.08 -5.79 13.03
CA ASP A 372 -16.72 -6.03 14.34
C ASP A 372 -16.21 -7.31 14.98
N LYS A 373 -16.05 -8.37 14.17
CA LYS A 373 -15.62 -9.70 14.60
C LYS A 373 -14.42 -10.17 13.80
N LYS A 374 -13.51 -10.89 14.46
CA LYS A 374 -12.31 -11.45 13.82
C LYS A 374 -12.73 -12.35 12.68
N THR A 375 -12.43 -11.93 11.46
CA THR A 375 -12.81 -12.63 10.24
C THR A 375 -11.58 -12.80 9.37
N ILE A 376 -11.40 -13.99 8.82
CA ILE A 376 -10.41 -14.24 7.78
C ILE A 376 -11.13 -14.68 6.51
N VAL A 377 -10.83 -13.99 5.40
CA VAL A 377 -11.36 -14.31 4.09
C VAL A 377 -10.22 -14.78 3.21
N TYR A 378 -10.29 -16.05 2.80
CA TYR A 378 -9.38 -16.63 1.83
C TYR A 378 -9.96 -16.45 0.43
N LEU A 379 -9.14 -15.96 -0.48
CA LEU A 379 -9.48 -15.74 -1.89
C LEU A 379 -8.53 -16.56 -2.75
N PRO A 380 -8.74 -17.89 -2.86
CA PRO A 380 -7.95 -18.69 -3.79
C PRO A 380 -8.16 -18.22 -5.22
N ILE A 381 -7.05 -17.91 -5.91
CA ILE A 381 -7.07 -17.45 -7.30
C ILE A 381 -6.24 -18.41 -8.18
N PRO A 382 -6.65 -18.68 -9.41
CA PRO A 382 -5.88 -19.47 -10.37
C PRO A 382 -4.57 -18.80 -10.76
N ASP A 383 -3.51 -19.59 -10.92
CA ASP A 383 -2.22 -19.15 -11.46
C ASP A 383 -2.27 -18.90 -12.98
N MET A 384 -3.17 -19.59 -13.71
CA MET A 384 -3.18 -19.63 -15.18
C MET A 384 -4.47 -19.10 -15.81
N ASP A 385 -5.63 -19.41 -15.23
CA ASP A 385 -6.94 -19.06 -15.80
C ASP A 385 -7.56 -17.85 -15.10
N THR A 386 -7.41 -16.66 -15.66
CA THR A 386 -7.88 -15.42 -15.02
C THR A 386 -9.36 -15.13 -15.24
N THR A 387 -10.12 -16.02 -15.87
CA THR A 387 -11.50 -15.78 -16.34
C THR A 387 -12.44 -15.21 -15.27
N PHE A 388 -12.40 -15.74 -14.05
CA PHE A 388 -13.30 -15.35 -12.96
C PHE A 388 -12.68 -14.41 -11.91
N ASN A 389 -11.43 -13.96 -12.12
CA ASN A 389 -10.72 -13.10 -11.14
C ASN A 389 -11.42 -11.76 -10.90
N PHE A 390 -12.29 -11.33 -11.81
CA PHE A 390 -13.10 -10.12 -11.64
C PHE A 390 -14.09 -10.21 -10.47
N LEU A 391 -14.57 -11.41 -10.10
CA LEU A 391 -15.42 -11.59 -8.93
C LEU A 391 -14.63 -11.26 -7.65
N THR A 392 -13.38 -11.73 -7.57
CA THR A 392 -12.44 -11.38 -6.50
C THR A 392 -12.13 -9.88 -6.49
N THR A 393 -11.91 -9.28 -7.66
CA THR A 393 -11.72 -7.81 -7.78
C THR A 393 -12.95 -7.03 -7.35
N MET A 394 -14.16 -7.53 -7.65
CA MET A 394 -15.42 -6.94 -7.23
C MET A 394 -15.60 -7.00 -5.71
N ILE A 395 -15.21 -8.10 -5.07
CA ILE A 395 -15.16 -8.20 -3.61
C ILE A 395 -14.27 -7.11 -3.02
N PHE A 396 -13.07 -6.87 -3.58
CA PHE A 396 -12.22 -5.77 -3.10
C PHE A 396 -12.87 -4.40 -3.26
N VAL A 397 -13.45 -4.10 -4.43
CA VAL A 397 -14.12 -2.81 -4.70
C VAL A 397 -15.25 -2.56 -3.70
N LEU A 398 -16.10 -3.56 -3.47
CA LEU A 398 -17.23 -3.45 -2.54
C LEU A 398 -16.80 -3.45 -1.08
N ALA A 399 -15.76 -4.22 -0.73
CA ALA A 399 -15.22 -4.24 0.62
C ALA A 399 -14.59 -2.90 1.00
N PHE A 400 -13.79 -2.31 0.12
CA PHE A 400 -13.16 -1.03 0.37
C PHE A 400 -14.21 0.04 0.70
N ARG A 401 -15.28 0.10 -0.11
CA ARG A 401 -16.35 1.08 0.08
C ARG A 401 -17.23 0.78 1.29
N THR A 402 -17.60 -0.49 1.50
CA THR A 402 -18.47 -0.88 2.61
C THR A 402 -17.80 -0.65 3.95
N LEU A 403 -16.54 -1.02 4.08
CA LEU A 403 -15.77 -0.83 5.30
C LEU A 403 -15.48 0.65 5.55
N GLU A 404 -15.12 1.41 4.50
CA GLU A 404 -14.96 2.87 4.60
C GLU A 404 -16.24 3.53 5.12
N TYR A 405 -17.38 3.24 4.50
CA TYR A 405 -18.67 3.79 4.91
C TYR A 405 -19.00 3.42 6.35
N LYS A 406 -18.83 2.16 6.74
CA LYS A 406 -19.15 1.73 8.10
C LYS A 406 -18.27 2.43 9.13
N ILE A 407 -16.97 2.51 8.89
CA ILE A 407 -16.01 3.17 9.78
C ILE A 407 -16.31 4.66 9.94
N ASP A 408 -16.62 5.36 8.84
CA ASP A 408 -16.93 6.79 8.89
C ASP A 408 -18.23 7.11 9.66
N ASN A 409 -19.11 6.12 9.81
CA ASN A 409 -20.38 6.23 10.56
C ASN A 409 -20.31 5.63 11.98
N ILE A 410 -19.16 5.07 12.40
CA ILE A 410 -18.98 4.57 13.77
C ILE A 410 -18.69 5.75 14.72
N PRO A 411 -19.38 5.85 15.87
CA PRO A 411 -19.09 6.87 16.87
C PRO A 411 -17.62 6.80 17.35
N PRO A 412 -16.92 7.93 17.58
CA PRO A 412 -15.48 7.96 17.89
C PRO A 412 -15.02 7.16 19.12
N LYS A 413 -15.94 6.67 19.95
CA LYS A 413 -15.67 5.91 21.17
C LYS A 413 -15.68 4.39 20.97
N ASN A 414 -16.13 3.90 19.81
CA ASN A 414 -16.20 2.47 19.54
C ASN A 414 -14.88 2.01 18.92
N GLU A 415 -14.25 1.01 19.54
CA GLU A 415 -13.11 0.32 18.94
C GLU A 415 -13.62 -0.64 17.86
N TYR A 416 -12.93 -0.66 16.72
CA TYR A 416 -13.16 -1.58 15.63
C TYR A 416 -11.85 -2.26 15.26
N LEU A 417 -11.94 -3.47 14.69
CA LEU A 417 -10.80 -4.28 14.32
C LEU A 417 -10.12 -3.73 13.08
N HIS A 418 -8.78 -3.76 13.09
CA HIS A 418 -8.00 -3.43 11.91
C HIS A 418 -8.19 -4.51 10.84
N VAL A 419 -8.47 -4.12 9.59
CA VAL A 419 -8.63 -5.05 8.45
C VAL A 419 -7.40 -5.01 7.55
N ARG A 420 -6.73 -6.15 7.40
CA ARG A 420 -5.50 -6.29 6.61
C ARG A 420 -5.75 -7.08 5.35
N PHE A 421 -5.55 -6.43 4.21
CA PHE A 421 -5.55 -7.06 2.89
C PHE A 421 -4.14 -7.55 2.58
N ILE A 422 -3.91 -8.86 2.58
CA ILE A 422 -2.63 -9.48 2.25
C ILE A 422 -2.75 -10.09 0.85
N LEU A 423 -2.28 -9.33 -0.15
CA LEU A 423 -2.45 -9.68 -1.55
C LEU A 423 -1.20 -10.43 -2.04
N ASP A 424 -1.13 -11.74 -1.75
CA ASP A 424 -0.12 -12.63 -2.33
C ASP A 424 -0.33 -12.74 -3.84
N GLU A 425 0.78 -12.62 -4.58
CA GLU A 425 0.81 -12.49 -6.04
C GLU A 425 -0.23 -11.51 -6.61
N PHE A 426 -0.21 -10.29 -6.09
CA PHE A 426 -1.12 -9.19 -6.46
C PHE A 426 -1.34 -9.03 -7.98
N ALA A 427 -0.32 -9.34 -8.80
CA ALA A 427 -0.41 -9.19 -10.25
C ALA A 427 -1.46 -10.11 -10.91
N ASN A 428 -1.74 -11.28 -10.32
CA ASN A 428 -2.67 -12.27 -10.90
C ASN A 428 -4.13 -11.81 -10.80
N LEU A 429 -4.44 -10.86 -9.90
CA LEU A 429 -5.78 -10.28 -9.76
C LEU A 429 -6.16 -9.38 -10.95
N GLY A 430 -5.17 -8.91 -11.71
CA GLY A 430 -5.36 -7.87 -12.69
C GLY A 430 -5.54 -6.48 -12.04
N LYS A 431 -6.15 -5.56 -12.78
CA LYS A 431 -6.30 -4.17 -12.34
C LYS A 431 -7.51 -4.02 -11.42
N ILE A 432 -7.25 -3.71 -10.14
CA ILE A 432 -8.28 -3.33 -9.18
C ILE A 432 -8.61 -1.83 -9.33
N PRO A 433 -9.88 -1.46 -9.60
CA PRO A 433 -10.30 -0.06 -9.67
C PRO A 433 -10.10 0.69 -8.34
N ASN A 434 -9.58 1.92 -8.43
CA ASN A 434 -9.40 2.85 -7.32
C ASN A 434 -8.53 2.37 -6.13
N ILE A 435 -7.72 1.33 -6.32
CA ILE A 435 -6.84 0.84 -5.26
C ILE A 435 -5.77 1.86 -4.85
N LYS A 436 -5.36 2.77 -5.75
CA LYS A 436 -4.35 3.80 -5.45
C LYS A 436 -4.91 4.85 -4.48
N GLU A 437 -6.18 5.22 -4.65
CA GLU A 437 -6.91 6.10 -3.73
C GLU A 437 -7.12 5.38 -2.39
N ALA A 438 -7.50 4.10 -2.43
CA ALA A 438 -7.64 3.28 -1.22
C ALA A 438 -6.34 3.23 -0.40
N LEU A 439 -5.18 3.02 -1.03
CA LEU A 439 -3.87 3.02 -0.36
C LEU A 439 -3.58 4.34 0.37
N ALA A 440 -3.96 5.48 -0.18
CA ALA A 440 -3.74 6.79 0.44
C ALA A 440 -4.63 7.01 1.67
N VAL A 441 -5.84 6.45 1.63
CA VAL A 441 -6.93 6.77 2.56
C VAL A 441 -7.02 5.77 3.73
N PHE A 442 -6.64 4.51 3.52
CA PHE A 442 -6.78 3.43 4.51
C PHE A 442 -6.08 3.67 5.85
N ARG A 443 -5.02 4.50 5.85
CA ARG A 443 -4.27 4.84 7.07
C ARG A 443 -5.18 5.38 8.18
N SER A 444 -6.18 6.20 7.85
CA SER A 444 -7.05 6.84 8.85
C SER A 444 -8.22 5.96 9.31
N ARG A 445 -8.38 4.78 8.71
CA ARG A 445 -9.54 3.89 8.92
C ARG A 445 -9.13 2.52 9.44
N GLU A 446 -7.97 2.39 10.09
CA GLU A 446 -7.42 1.11 10.56
C GLU A 446 -7.53 -0.01 9.49
N MET A 447 -7.24 0.34 8.23
CA MET A 447 -7.13 -0.60 7.13
C MET A 447 -5.72 -0.58 6.56
N SER A 448 -5.30 -1.68 5.96
CA SER A 448 -4.01 -1.72 5.27
C SER A 448 -3.94 -2.74 4.16
N ILE A 449 -3.12 -2.43 3.14
CA ILE A 449 -2.88 -3.32 2.01
C ILE A 449 -1.40 -3.69 1.97
N ASN A 450 -1.12 -4.99 2.05
CA ASN A 450 0.17 -5.58 1.78
C ASN A 450 0.16 -6.11 0.35
N ILE A 451 0.89 -5.44 -0.54
CA ILE A 451 1.05 -5.81 -1.94
C ILE A 451 2.29 -6.67 -2.07
N ILE A 452 2.12 -7.94 -2.45
CA ILE A 452 3.21 -8.88 -2.62
C ILE A 452 3.40 -9.19 -4.10
N LEU A 453 4.60 -8.90 -4.60
CA LEU A 453 4.96 -9.02 -6.02
C LEU A 453 6.20 -9.89 -6.20
N GLN A 454 6.37 -10.43 -7.40
CA GLN A 454 7.61 -11.10 -7.80
C GLN A 454 8.70 -10.08 -8.17
N ASN A 455 8.31 -9.05 -8.90
CA ASN A 455 9.18 -7.96 -9.33
C ASN A 455 8.38 -6.66 -9.46
N LEU A 456 9.06 -5.53 -9.58
CA LEU A 456 8.43 -4.23 -9.72
C LEU A 456 7.73 -4.04 -11.08
N ASN A 457 8.18 -4.75 -12.12
CA ASN A 457 7.63 -4.65 -13.47
C ASN A 457 6.20 -5.15 -13.59
N GLN A 458 5.80 -6.12 -12.78
CA GLN A 458 4.39 -6.54 -12.67
C GLN A 458 3.48 -5.34 -12.37
N LEU A 459 3.89 -4.48 -11.42
CA LEU A 459 3.13 -3.29 -11.07
C LEU A 459 3.14 -2.23 -12.18
N ARG A 460 4.30 -2.05 -12.83
CA ARG A 460 4.45 -1.13 -13.98
C ARG A 460 3.59 -1.55 -15.17
N ALA A 461 3.52 -2.85 -15.46
CA ALA A 461 2.71 -3.38 -16.56
C ALA A 461 1.21 -3.15 -16.31
N LEU A 462 0.74 -3.45 -15.10
CA LEU A 462 -0.68 -3.34 -14.74
C LEU A 462 -1.17 -1.89 -14.63
N TYR A 463 -0.36 -1.01 -14.03
CA TYR A 463 -0.78 0.36 -13.68
C TYR A 463 -0.10 1.46 -14.50
N LYS A 464 0.82 1.12 -15.40
CA LYS A 464 1.56 2.09 -16.25
C LYS A 464 2.08 3.23 -15.38
N ASP A 465 1.86 4.49 -15.77
CA ASP A 465 2.37 5.68 -15.07
C ASP A 465 1.86 5.87 -13.62
N ASP A 466 0.85 5.10 -13.18
CA ASP A 466 0.34 5.18 -11.82
C ASP A 466 1.12 4.30 -10.82
N TRP A 467 2.03 3.42 -11.27
CA TRP A 467 2.75 2.46 -10.40
C TRP A 467 3.54 3.14 -9.27
N GLN A 468 4.08 4.34 -9.51
CA GLN A 468 4.84 5.11 -8.51
C GLN A 468 3.98 5.50 -7.30
N SER A 469 2.67 5.69 -7.51
CA SER A 469 1.73 6.04 -6.42
C SER A 469 1.64 4.94 -5.37
N PHE A 470 1.74 3.67 -5.78
CA PHE A 470 1.78 2.52 -4.87
C PHE A 470 3.01 2.56 -3.96
N VAL A 471 4.18 2.84 -4.55
CA VAL A 471 5.43 3.02 -3.80
C VAL A 471 5.34 4.23 -2.86
N GLY A 472 4.73 5.33 -3.32
CA GLY A 472 4.54 6.54 -2.53
C GLY A 472 3.62 6.37 -1.33
N ASN A 473 2.61 5.50 -1.43
CA ASN A 473 1.63 5.26 -0.37
C ASN A 473 1.99 4.09 0.58
N CYS A 474 3.13 3.42 0.38
CA CYS A 474 3.64 2.40 1.29
C CYS A 474 4.76 2.95 2.17
N ASP A 475 4.52 3.10 3.47
CA ASP A 475 5.57 3.52 4.41
C ASP A 475 6.64 2.44 4.60
N THR A 476 6.31 1.18 4.29
CA THR A 476 7.23 0.03 4.38
C THR A 476 7.40 -0.62 3.02
N ILE A 477 8.65 -0.74 2.58
CA ILE A 477 9.00 -1.46 1.35
C ILE A 477 10.05 -2.51 1.67
N MET A 478 9.81 -3.74 1.21
CA MET A 478 10.61 -4.91 1.56
C MET A 478 11.11 -5.63 0.32
N TYR A 479 12.33 -6.15 0.41
CA TYR A 479 12.92 -7.06 -0.55
C TYR A 479 13.34 -8.35 0.16
N LEU A 480 12.73 -9.49 -0.17
CA LEU A 480 13.09 -10.79 0.41
C LEU A 480 14.05 -11.59 -0.49
N SER A 481 14.93 -10.98 -1.29
CA SER A 481 15.85 -11.70 -2.21
C SER A 481 15.16 -12.42 -3.39
N GLY A 482 15.97 -12.85 -4.36
CA GLY A 482 15.58 -13.80 -5.41
C GLY A 482 14.83 -13.22 -6.61
N SER A 483 14.50 -11.92 -6.61
CA SER A 483 14.08 -11.25 -7.86
C SER A 483 15.34 -10.86 -8.62
N THR A 484 15.48 -11.38 -9.84
CA THR A 484 16.62 -11.13 -10.76
C THR A 484 16.29 -10.06 -11.80
N GLU A 485 15.33 -9.18 -11.49
CA GLU A 485 14.82 -8.17 -12.40
C GLU A 485 15.64 -6.86 -12.23
N PRO A 486 16.36 -6.38 -13.26
CA PRO A 486 17.31 -5.28 -13.12
C PRO A 486 16.73 -3.95 -12.62
N GLU A 487 15.48 -3.65 -12.92
CA GLU A 487 14.82 -2.42 -12.45
C GLU A 487 14.52 -2.49 -10.95
N THR A 488 14.12 -3.64 -10.44
CA THR A 488 13.94 -3.93 -9.02
C THR A 488 15.27 -3.78 -8.28
N GLU A 489 16.36 -4.33 -8.81
CA GLU A 489 17.70 -4.20 -8.24
C GLU A 489 18.17 -2.74 -8.19
N LYS A 490 17.99 -2.02 -9.30
CA LYS A 490 18.25 -0.58 -9.40
C LYS A 490 17.42 0.19 -8.37
N PHE A 491 16.14 -0.11 -8.24
CA PHE A 491 15.24 0.55 -7.30
C PHE A 491 15.73 0.45 -5.86
N PHE A 492 16.12 -0.75 -5.39
CA PHE A 492 16.63 -0.91 -4.03
C PHE A 492 18.02 -0.30 -3.83
N SER A 493 18.91 -0.35 -4.83
CA SER A 493 20.22 0.30 -4.79
C SER A 493 20.09 1.82 -4.68
N GLU A 494 19.24 2.44 -5.51
CA GLU A 494 18.99 3.89 -5.49
C GLU A 494 18.28 4.31 -4.19
N ARG A 495 17.35 3.50 -3.68
CA ARG A 495 16.66 3.74 -2.41
C ARG A 495 17.59 3.61 -1.20
N ALA A 496 18.64 2.80 -1.28
CA ALA A 496 19.70 2.75 -0.27
C ALA A 496 20.45 4.08 -0.17
N GLY A 497 20.66 4.72 -1.32
CA GLY A 497 21.47 5.92 -1.47
C GLY A 497 22.98 5.62 -1.50
N LYS A 498 23.77 6.68 -1.52
CA LYS A 498 25.24 6.63 -1.61
C LYS A 498 25.90 6.90 -0.28
N GLU A 499 26.95 6.16 0.02
CA GLU A 499 27.90 6.40 1.10
C GLU A 499 29.18 7.06 0.56
N THR A 500 29.88 7.78 1.42
CA THR A 500 31.19 8.34 1.12
C THR A 500 32.27 7.44 1.69
N ILE A 501 33.20 6.99 0.84
CA ILE A 501 34.31 6.11 1.23
C ILE A 501 35.65 6.81 1.01
N ASN A 502 36.62 6.54 1.90
CA ASN A 502 37.99 7.00 1.75
C ASN A 502 38.82 5.90 1.10
N MET A 503 39.31 6.16 -0.11
CA MET A 503 40.23 5.28 -0.82
C MET A 503 41.67 5.68 -0.48
N ARG A 504 42.41 4.75 0.11
CA ARG A 504 43.84 4.91 0.35
C ARG A 504 44.62 4.28 -0.81
N LYS A 505 45.25 5.12 -1.63
CA LYS A 505 46.18 4.67 -2.69
C LYS A 505 47.60 4.70 -2.13
N GLN A 506 48.28 3.57 -2.23
CA GLN A 506 49.67 3.41 -1.85
C GLN A 506 50.48 3.16 -3.11
N THR A 507 51.39 4.08 -3.45
CA THR A 507 52.30 3.92 -4.58
C THR A 507 53.71 3.70 -4.06
N GLU A 508 54.31 2.57 -4.42
CA GLU A 508 55.67 2.20 -4.07
C GLU A 508 56.54 2.19 -5.34
N ASN A 509 57.59 3.02 -5.37
CA ASN A 509 58.56 3.03 -6.46
C ASN A 509 59.81 2.25 -6.08
N ARG A 510 60.05 1.12 -6.76
CA ARG A 510 61.23 0.23 -6.56
C ARG A 510 62.44 0.67 -7.39
N GLY A 511 62.83 1.93 -7.26
CA GLY A 511 64.08 2.47 -7.82
C GLY A 511 65.25 2.42 -6.82
N GLY A 512 66.43 2.89 -7.22
CA GLY A 512 67.67 2.88 -6.41
C GLY A 512 67.60 3.67 -5.09
N GLN A 513 66.63 4.57 -4.93
CA GLN A 513 66.14 5.06 -3.64
C GLN A 513 64.63 4.84 -3.62
N GLY A 514 64.16 3.92 -2.77
CA GLY A 514 62.74 3.65 -2.62
C GLY A 514 62.00 4.89 -2.12
N SER A 515 60.90 5.26 -2.79
CA SER A 515 59.98 6.31 -2.34
C SER A 515 58.58 5.73 -2.24
N TYR A 516 57.83 6.21 -1.24
CA TYR A 516 56.48 5.76 -0.95
C TYR A 516 55.56 6.97 -0.82
N SER A 517 54.43 6.94 -1.53
CA SER A 517 53.42 7.99 -1.51
C SER A 517 52.07 7.41 -1.10
N ILE A 518 51.41 8.06 -0.15
CA ILE A 518 50.05 7.74 0.28
C ILE A 518 49.13 8.88 -0.16
N ASN A 519 48.19 8.59 -1.06
CA ASN A 519 47.12 9.52 -1.43
C ASN A 519 45.79 9.05 -0.84
N HIS A 520 45.03 9.97 -0.26
CA HIS A 520 43.68 9.73 0.25
C HIS A 520 42.67 10.40 -0.68
N ASP A 521 41.93 9.59 -1.44
CA ASP A 521 40.86 10.07 -2.31
C ASP A 521 39.51 9.80 -1.64
N VAL A 522 38.61 10.79 -1.68
CA VAL A 522 37.23 10.62 -1.21
C VAL A 522 36.37 10.24 -2.41
N LEU A 523 35.59 9.16 -2.31
CA LEU A 523 34.74 8.65 -3.40
C LEU A 523 33.31 8.37 -2.93
N GLY A 524 32.37 8.39 -3.86
CA GLY A 524 30.99 7.95 -3.64
C GLY A 524 30.78 6.51 -4.09
N ARG A 525 30.16 5.70 -3.22
CA ARG A 525 29.76 4.32 -3.52
C ARG A 525 28.28 4.15 -3.17
N ASP A 526 27.51 3.41 -3.98
CA ASP A 526 26.15 3.02 -3.59
C ASP A 526 26.22 2.15 -2.34
N LEU A 527 25.40 2.41 -1.32
CA LEU A 527 25.43 1.67 -0.05
C LEU A 527 25.29 0.16 -0.28
N ILE A 528 24.46 -0.21 -1.25
CA ILE A 528 24.40 -1.53 -1.86
C ILE A 528 24.33 -1.36 -3.37
N THR A 529 25.19 -2.04 -4.12
CA THR A 529 25.17 -1.99 -5.59
C THR A 529 24.05 -2.88 -6.14
N LYS A 530 23.64 -2.66 -7.39
CA LYS A 530 22.63 -3.52 -8.05
C LYS A 530 23.01 -5.00 -8.01
N ASP A 531 24.27 -5.30 -8.29
CA ASP A 531 24.84 -6.65 -8.26
C ASP A 531 24.84 -7.25 -6.84
N GLU A 532 25.02 -6.43 -5.80
CA GLU A 532 24.88 -6.88 -4.41
C GLU A 532 23.41 -7.09 -4.00
N VAL A 533 22.46 -6.35 -4.58
CA VAL A 533 21.02 -6.62 -4.41
C VAL A 533 20.64 -7.94 -5.08
N ASN A 534 21.10 -8.19 -6.31
CA ASN A 534 20.86 -9.44 -7.03
C ASN A 534 21.41 -10.65 -6.25
N ARG A 535 22.65 -10.53 -5.74
CA ARG A 535 23.32 -11.58 -4.96
C ARG A 535 22.97 -11.57 -3.47
N LEU A 536 21.87 -10.91 -3.08
CA LEU A 536 21.44 -10.88 -1.68
C LEU A 536 21.18 -12.33 -1.20
N PRO A 537 21.78 -12.76 -0.08
CA PRO A 537 21.59 -14.12 0.44
C PRO A 537 20.11 -14.47 0.64
N ARG A 538 19.75 -15.74 0.39
CA ARG A 538 18.36 -16.20 0.49
C ARG A 538 17.77 -16.14 1.90
N ASP A 539 18.57 -15.97 2.94
CA ASP A 539 18.12 -15.78 4.31
C ASP A 539 18.12 -14.31 4.74
N GLU A 540 18.40 -13.38 3.82
CA GLU A 540 18.45 -11.93 4.06
C GLU A 540 17.33 -11.16 3.37
N CYS A 541 17.04 -9.98 3.91
CA CYS A 541 16.08 -9.04 3.38
C CYS A 541 16.57 -7.60 3.50
N LEU A 542 16.07 -6.74 2.61
CA LEU A 542 16.17 -5.29 2.72
C LEU A 542 14.82 -4.74 3.15
N ILE A 543 14.81 -3.80 4.09
CA ILE A 543 13.60 -3.14 4.58
C ILE A 543 13.85 -1.64 4.59
N SER A 544 13.00 -0.91 3.86
CA SER A 544 12.95 0.54 3.91
C SER A 544 11.68 0.97 4.63
N ILE A 545 11.84 1.63 5.77
CA ILE A 545 10.75 2.30 6.48
C ILE A 545 10.89 3.80 6.21
N SER A 546 9.77 4.47 5.91
CA SER A 546 9.74 5.90 5.61
C SER A 546 10.46 6.73 6.67
N SER A 547 11.28 7.68 6.21
CA SER A 547 12.11 8.56 7.03
C SER A 547 13.18 7.86 7.89
N MET A 548 13.55 6.62 7.54
CA MET A 548 14.65 5.89 8.17
C MET A 548 15.66 5.42 7.11
N PRO A 549 16.95 5.27 7.46
CA PRO A 549 17.90 4.58 6.59
C PRO A 549 17.44 3.15 6.31
N MET A 550 17.87 2.57 5.19
CA MET A 550 17.50 1.21 4.84
C MET A 550 18.13 0.21 5.82
N TYR A 551 17.40 -0.85 6.15
CA TYR A 551 17.86 -1.95 6.98
C TYR A 551 18.20 -3.16 6.11
N LYS A 552 19.34 -3.80 6.37
CA LYS A 552 19.70 -5.12 5.85
C LYS A 552 19.80 -6.09 7.02
N GLY A 553 19.11 -7.22 6.94
CA GLY A 553 19.08 -8.19 8.02
C GLY A 553 18.53 -9.54 7.59
N LYS A 554 18.32 -10.44 8.55
CA LYS A 554 17.82 -11.79 8.29
C LYS A 554 16.29 -11.81 8.17
N LYS A 555 15.78 -12.57 7.21
CA LYS A 555 14.36 -12.88 7.08
C LYS A 555 13.84 -13.52 8.36
N PHE A 556 12.52 -13.42 8.56
CA PHE A 556 11.89 -14.22 9.59
C PHE A 556 12.08 -15.72 9.28
N LYS A 557 12.36 -16.52 10.31
CA LYS A 557 12.69 -17.94 10.09
C LYS A 557 11.43 -18.73 9.73
N PHE A 558 11.62 -19.71 8.85
CA PHE A 558 10.67 -20.80 8.70
C PHE A 558 10.44 -21.47 10.07
N ASN A 559 9.17 -21.64 10.47
CA ASN A 559 8.77 -22.10 11.80
C ASN A 559 9.32 -21.28 12.98
N GLY A 560 9.69 -20.02 12.76
CA GLY A 560 10.19 -19.13 13.82
C GLY A 560 9.09 -18.59 14.73
N HIS A 561 7.82 -18.75 14.35
CA HIS A 561 6.68 -18.25 15.10
C HIS A 561 6.28 -19.23 16.21
N LYS A 562 5.84 -18.72 17.37
CA LYS A 562 5.39 -19.55 18.51
C LYS A 562 4.26 -20.52 18.14
N ARG A 563 3.40 -20.10 17.20
CA ARG A 563 2.27 -20.88 16.65
C ARG A 563 2.58 -21.69 15.40
N SER A 564 3.86 -21.85 15.05
CA SER A 564 4.21 -22.59 13.81
C SER A 564 3.90 -24.09 13.87
N SER A 565 3.67 -24.63 15.07
CA SER A 565 3.15 -25.99 15.29
C SER A 565 1.68 -26.14 14.96
N GLU A 566 0.91 -25.04 14.92
CA GLU A 566 -0.53 -25.04 14.61
C GLU A 566 -0.78 -24.96 13.09
N TRP A 567 0.27 -24.77 12.30
CA TRP A 567 0.20 -24.83 10.85
C TRP A 567 0.22 -26.27 10.39
N SER A 568 -0.59 -26.60 9.39
CA SER A 568 -0.41 -27.85 8.67
C SER A 568 0.75 -27.74 7.66
N ARG A 569 1.48 -28.85 7.50
CA ARG A 569 2.54 -29.00 6.50
C ARG A 569 2.15 -29.88 5.32
N SER A 570 1.04 -30.61 5.44
CA SER A 570 0.58 -31.57 4.43
C SER A 570 -0.88 -31.95 4.65
N SER A 571 -1.52 -32.53 3.65
CA SER A 571 -2.90 -33.03 3.74
C SER A 571 -3.11 -34.11 4.80
N ASN A 572 -2.06 -34.80 5.25
CA ASN A 572 -2.13 -35.86 6.24
C ASN A 572 -1.90 -35.35 7.68
N ASP A 573 -1.66 -34.05 7.83
CA ASP A 573 -1.44 -33.42 9.12
C ASP A 573 -2.78 -33.25 9.87
N GLU A 574 -2.79 -33.44 11.18
CA GLU A 574 -3.98 -33.22 12.01
C GLU A 574 -4.47 -31.76 11.97
N ASN A 575 -3.59 -30.84 11.57
CA ASN A 575 -3.91 -29.42 11.42
C ASN A 575 -4.45 -29.05 10.04
N TRP A 576 -4.56 -30.02 9.11
CA TRP A 576 -5.13 -29.77 7.79
C TRP A 576 -6.59 -29.39 7.92
N PHE A 577 -6.95 -28.20 7.45
CA PHE A 577 -8.29 -27.68 7.56
C PHE A 577 -9.10 -27.97 6.30
N ASP A 578 -10.12 -28.83 6.41
CA ASP A 578 -11.06 -29.10 5.35
C ASP A 578 -12.23 -28.10 5.43
N PHE A 579 -12.16 -27.03 4.64
CA PHE A 579 -13.22 -26.03 4.61
C PHE A 579 -14.46 -26.61 3.94
N LYS A 580 -15.61 -26.41 4.57
CA LYS A 580 -16.93 -26.74 4.02
C LYS A 580 -17.83 -25.53 4.23
N PRO A 581 -18.29 -24.86 3.15
CA PRO A 581 -19.18 -23.72 3.31
C PRO A 581 -20.50 -24.19 3.93
N VAL A 582 -20.93 -23.51 4.99
CA VAL A 582 -22.24 -23.74 5.60
C VAL A 582 -23.21 -22.76 4.96
N HIS A 583 -23.94 -23.23 3.94
CA HIS A 583 -24.94 -22.42 3.28
C HIS A 583 -26.19 -22.26 4.13
N LYS A 584 -26.77 -21.06 4.14
CA LYS A 584 -28.11 -20.87 4.69
C LYS A 584 -29.07 -21.76 3.91
N LYS A 585 -29.71 -22.72 4.58
CA LYS A 585 -30.80 -23.50 3.96
C LYS A 585 -31.95 -22.52 3.70
N LYS A 586 -32.31 -22.31 2.44
CA LYS A 586 -33.63 -21.75 2.11
C LYS A 586 -34.64 -22.70 2.74
N ILE A 587 -35.42 -22.24 3.71
CA ILE A 587 -36.63 -22.94 4.15
C ILE A 587 -37.57 -22.83 2.96
N VAL A 588 -37.48 -23.78 2.05
CA VAL A 588 -38.56 -24.02 1.11
C VAL A 588 -39.69 -24.51 1.99
N ASN A 589 -40.70 -23.67 2.21
CA ASN A 589 -42.00 -24.16 2.66
C ASN A 589 -42.49 -25.06 1.52
N VAL A 590 -42.06 -26.31 1.54
CA VAL A 590 -42.73 -27.39 0.82
C VAL A 590 -44.07 -27.48 1.52
N VAL A 591 -45.07 -26.79 0.99
CA VAL A 591 -46.45 -27.24 1.18
C VAL A 591 -46.43 -28.67 0.69
N GLU A 592 -46.55 -29.61 1.62
CA GLU A 592 -46.59 -31.04 1.35
C GLU A 592 -47.60 -31.27 0.22
N GLU A 593 -47.12 -31.74 -0.93
CA GLU A 593 -47.94 -32.41 -1.94
C GLU A 593 -48.44 -33.74 -1.36
N GLU A 594 -49.37 -33.66 -0.40
CA GLU A 594 -50.20 -34.77 0.03
C GLU A 594 -51.67 -34.33 0.08
N THR A 595 -52.20 -33.78 -1.02
CA THR A 595 -53.63 -33.90 -1.40
C THR A 595 -53.86 -33.37 -2.82
N LEU A 596 -53.46 -34.12 -3.84
CA LEU A 596 -54.05 -34.03 -5.18
C LEU A 596 -54.14 -35.44 -5.79
N LYS A 597 -55.01 -36.25 -5.18
CA LYS A 597 -55.85 -37.16 -5.94
C LYS A 597 -57.25 -36.57 -5.88
N ASP A 598 -57.62 -35.82 -6.90
CA ASP A 598 -58.95 -35.85 -7.49
C ASP A 598 -58.89 -35.02 -8.78
N ASP A 599 -59.09 -35.73 -9.89
CA ASP A 599 -59.16 -35.24 -11.25
C ASP A 599 -60.41 -34.36 -11.43
N GLU A 600 -60.31 -33.02 -11.31
CA GLU A 600 -61.33 -32.12 -11.89
C GLU A 600 -60.95 -30.62 -11.95
N TYR A 601 -59.74 -30.19 -12.34
CA TYR A 601 -59.47 -28.73 -12.44
C TYR A 601 -58.42 -28.31 -13.50
N VAL A 602 -58.45 -28.91 -14.69
CA VAL A 602 -57.54 -28.55 -15.81
C VAL A 602 -58.22 -27.74 -16.94
N GLU A 603 -59.50 -27.38 -16.83
CA GLU A 603 -60.23 -26.78 -17.97
C GLU A 603 -60.56 -25.28 -17.91
N ASN A 604 -59.93 -24.45 -17.05
CA ASN A 604 -60.40 -23.06 -16.90
C ASN A 604 -59.35 -21.92 -16.86
N ILE A 605 -58.20 -22.06 -17.53
CA ILE A 605 -57.20 -20.96 -17.66
C ILE A 605 -56.95 -20.52 -19.12
N TYR A 606 -57.74 -20.99 -20.09
CA TYR A 606 -57.59 -20.60 -21.51
C TYR A 606 -58.75 -19.79 -22.13
N SER A 607 -59.66 -19.21 -21.34
CA SER A 607 -60.82 -18.47 -21.89
C SER A 607 -60.99 -17.02 -21.42
N GLN A 608 -59.93 -16.31 -21.00
CA GLN A 608 -60.03 -14.88 -20.63
C GLN A 608 -59.22 -13.92 -21.52
N PHE A 609 -58.93 -14.31 -22.76
CA PHE A 609 -58.35 -13.42 -23.78
C PHE A 609 -59.04 -13.51 -25.16
N ASN A 610 -60.33 -13.84 -25.18
CA ASN A 610 -61.19 -13.58 -26.34
C ASN A 610 -62.60 -13.28 -25.83
N ASP A 611 -62.89 -11.99 -25.62
CA ASP A 611 -64.10 -11.29 -26.08
C ASP A 611 -63.96 -9.78 -25.85
#